data_AF-A0A6N3BWG2-F1
#
_entry.id   AF-A0A6N3BWG2-F1
#
_cell.length_a   1.000
_cell.length_b   1.000
_cell.length_c   1.000
_cell.angle_alpha   90.00
_cell.angle_beta   90.00
_cell.angle_gamma   90.00
#
_symmetry.space_group_name_H-M   'P 1'
#
loop_
_entity.id
_entity.type
_entity.pdbx_description
1 polymer ?
#
loop_
_entity_poly.entity_id
_entity_poly.type
_entity_poly.pdbx_seq_one_letter_code
_entity_poly.pdbx_strand_id
1 'polypeptide(L)'
;MCTENFVGEGYSDDFSKNMTEVIKKLRKNPEVMLIKDLDDICKYCPENLGEVCQSEEKVKSYDEKVLKLLNLSSDEKYFWDELRALSCDIIFSKDRREEICRACQWNDLCKEVERKRR
;
A
#
# COMPACT_ATOMS: atom_id res chain seq x y z
N MET A 1 1.21 -3.12 1.46
CA MET A 1 2.21 -3.08 0.37
C MET A 1 2.95 -1.74 0.37
N CYS A 2 2.34 -0.63 -0.07
CA CYS A 2 3.03 0.69 -0.10
C CYS A 2 3.52 1.14 1.27
N THR A 3 2.77 0.82 2.32
CA THR A 3 3.10 1.07 3.73
C THR A 3 4.44 0.48 4.16
N GLU A 4 4.86 -0.66 3.59
CA GLU A 4 6.15 -1.24 3.94
C GLU A 4 7.29 -0.47 3.32
N ASN A 5 7.19 0.11 2.13
CA ASN A 5 8.30 0.84 1.49
C ASN A 5 8.21 2.37 1.64
N PHE A 6 7.26 2.87 2.42
CA PHE A 6 7.09 4.30 2.63
C PHE A 6 8.21 4.88 3.50
N VAL A 7 8.87 5.92 2.99
CA VAL A 7 9.98 6.64 3.65
C VAL A 7 9.73 8.13 3.84
N GLY A 8 8.51 8.61 3.56
CA GLY A 8 8.17 10.04 3.67
C GLY A 8 8.55 10.89 2.46
N GLU A 9 9.09 10.29 1.41
CA GLU A 9 9.52 10.97 0.19
C GLU A 9 8.60 10.64 -1.00
N GLY A 10 8.58 11.54 -2.00
CA GLY A 10 7.89 11.32 -3.28
C GLY A 10 6.40 11.69 -3.29
N TYR A 11 5.83 12.11 -2.16
CA TYR A 11 4.44 12.56 -2.03
C TYR A 11 4.38 14.01 -1.52
N SER A 12 3.20 14.64 -1.61
CA SER A 12 2.96 15.94 -0.98
C SER A 12 3.11 15.87 0.54
N ASP A 13 3.45 16.98 1.19
CA ASP A 13 3.66 17.03 2.65
C ASP A 13 2.43 16.53 3.43
N ASP A 14 1.23 16.92 3.01
CA ASP A 14 0.00 16.54 3.70
C ASP A 14 -0.35 15.06 3.50
N PHE A 15 -0.09 14.51 2.31
CA PHE A 15 -0.22 13.08 2.08
C PHE A 15 0.79 12.29 2.92
N SER A 16 2.06 12.71 2.92
CA SER A 16 3.11 12.08 3.71
C SER A 16 2.78 12.08 5.19
N LYS A 17 2.31 13.21 5.75
CA LYS A 17 1.85 13.29 7.15
C LYS A 17 0.71 12.31 7.43
N ASN A 18 -0.30 12.26 6.57
CA ASN A 18 -1.43 11.33 6.74
C ASN A 18 -0.98 9.87 6.69
N MET A 19 -0.17 9.50 5.71
CA MET A 19 0.34 8.14 5.57
C MET A 19 1.21 7.74 6.78
N THR A 20 2.03 8.66 7.30
CA THR A 20 2.75 8.44 8.57
C THR A 20 1.80 8.16 9.73
N GLU A 21 0.73 8.93 9.90
CA GLU A 21 -0.24 8.71 10.97
C GLU A 21 -1.03 7.41 10.81
N VAL A 22 -1.43 7.06 9.58
CA VAL A 22 -2.05 5.76 9.28
C VAL A 22 -1.11 4.62 9.65
N ILE A 23 0.15 4.65 9.20
CA ILE A 23 1.15 3.61 9.53
C ILE A 23 1.35 3.51 11.05
N LYS A 24 1.38 4.63 11.78
CA LYS A 24 1.46 4.62 13.25
C LYS A 24 0.27 3.92 13.90
N LYS A 25 -0.95 4.10 13.37
CA LYS A 25 -2.14 3.38 13.85
C LYS A 25 -2.06 1.90 13.54
N LEU A 26 -1.67 1.55 12.31
CA LEU A 26 -1.52 0.17 11.85
C LEU A 26 -0.51 -0.62 12.70
N ARG A 27 0.59 0.01 13.14
CA ARG A 27 1.57 -0.60 14.06
C ARG A 27 1.00 -0.98 15.43
N LYS A 28 -0.19 -0.52 15.80
CA LYS A 28 -0.89 -0.96 17.02
C LYS A 28 -1.71 -2.25 16.79
N ASN A 29 -1.54 -2.89 15.64
CA ASN A 29 -2.25 -4.07 15.20
C ASN A 29 -3.79 -3.97 15.28
N PRO A 30 -4.41 -2.93 14.67
CA PRO A 30 -5.86 -2.85 14.62
C PRO A 30 -6.43 -3.91 13.67
N GLU A 31 -7.71 -4.20 13.85
CA GLU A 31 -8.51 -4.83 12.81
C GLU A 31 -8.76 -3.81 11.69
N VAL A 32 -8.47 -4.20 10.44
CA VAL A 32 -8.65 -3.37 9.25
C VAL A 32 -9.53 -4.09 8.24
N MET A 33 -10.35 -3.32 7.52
CA MET A 33 -11.13 -3.83 6.39
C MET A 33 -10.36 -3.54 5.10
N LEU A 34 -10.20 -4.55 4.24
CA LEU A 34 -9.62 -4.34 2.92
C LEU A 34 -10.73 -3.91 1.95
N ILE A 35 -10.59 -2.74 1.35
CA ILE A 35 -11.53 -2.23 0.35
C ILE A 35 -10.81 -2.00 -0.98
N LYS A 36 -11.55 -2.05 -2.11
CA LYS A 36 -11.04 -1.72 -3.47
C LYS A 36 -11.50 -0.33 -3.90
N ASP A 37 -11.56 0.59 -2.96
CA ASP A 37 -12.06 1.95 -3.12
C ASP A 37 -11.17 2.91 -2.32
N LEU A 38 -11.46 4.21 -2.41
CA LEU A 38 -10.80 5.27 -1.65
C LEU A 38 -10.78 4.94 -0.15
N ASP A 39 -9.59 4.96 0.44
CA ASP A 39 -9.34 4.54 1.82
C ASP A 39 -8.82 5.68 2.72
N ASP A 40 -8.45 5.31 3.96
CA ASP A 40 -7.87 6.25 4.93
C ASP A 40 -6.55 6.89 4.47
N ILE A 41 -5.81 6.24 3.56
CA ILE A 41 -4.55 6.77 2.99
C ILE A 41 -4.88 7.84 1.93
N CYS A 42 -5.94 7.64 1.14
CA CYS A 42 -6.36 8.54 0.06
C CYS A 42 -6.84 9.92 0.53
N LYS A 43 -7.04 10.15 1.82
CA LYS A 43 -7.68 11.37 2.38
C LYS A 43 -7.07 12.70 1.91
N TYR A 44 -5.76 12.77 1.70
CA TYR A 44 -5.04 13.97 1.24
C TYR A 44 -4.35 13.75 -0.11
N CYS A 45 -4.79 12.73 -0.86
CA CYS A 45 -4.26 12.46 -2.19
C CYS A 45 -4.79 13.51 -3.18
N PRO A 46 -3.94 14.18 -3.97
CA PRO A 46 -4.41 15.15 -4.96
C PRO A 46 -5.24 14.50 -6.09
N GLU A 47 -5.04 13.20 -6.32
CA GLU A 47 -5.80 12.42 -7.31
C GLU A 47 -7.17 11.96 -6.77
N ASN A 48 -7.43 12.14 -5.46
CA ASN A 48 -8.73 11.82 -4.87
C ASN A 48 -9.71 12.98 -5.14
N LEU A 49 -10.66 12.75 -6.05
CA LEU A 49 -11.68 13.72 -6.46
C LEU A 49 -12.97 13.59 -5.61
N GLY A 50 -12.91 12.91 -4.47
CA GLY A 50 -14.00 12.73 -3.52
C GLY A 50 -14.75 11.42 -3.70
N GLU A 51 -15.24 11.15 -4.91
CA GLU A 51 -15.94 9.90 -5.24
C GLU A 51 -15.13 8.99 -6.15
N VAL A 52 -14.14 9.55 -6.86
CA VAL A 52 -13.35 8.84 -7.86
C VAL A 52 -11.89 9.24 -7.72
N CYS A 53 -11.00 8.27 -7.95
CA CYS A 53 -9.58 8.54 -8.11
C CYS A 53 -9.29 8.85 -9.59
N GLN A 54 -8.59 9.92 -9.89
CA GLN A 54 -8.18 10.22 -11.28
C GLN A 54 -7.34 9.07 -11.88
N SER A 55 -6.57 8.37 -11.05
CA SER A 55 -5.77 7.19 -11.42
C SER A 55 -6.42 5.85 -11.04
N GLU A 56 -7.74 5.80 -10.90
CA GLU A 56 -8.51 4.65 -10.38
C GLU A 56 -8.16 3.32 -11.05
N GLU A 57 -8.17 3.24 -12.38
CA GLU A 57 -7.91 1.99 -13.11
C GLU A 57 -6.52 1.40 -12.76
N LYS A 58 -5.51 2.28 -12.69
CA LYS A 58 -4.13 1.89 -12.35
C LYS A 58 -4.03 1.40 -10.91
N VAL A 59 -4.65 2.10 -9.97
CA VAL A 59 -4.62 1.76 -8.54
C VAL A 59 -5.39 0.46 -8.28
N LYS A 60 -6.61 0.34 -8.83
CA LYS A 60 -7.42 -0.89 -8.74
C LYS A 60 -6.67 -2.11 -9.28
N SER A 61 -5.96 -1.98 -10.40
CA SER A 61 -5.13 -3.06 -10.93
C SER A 61 -4.04 -3.52 -9.95
N TYR A 62 -3.45 -2.59 -9.18
CA TYR A 62 -2.46 -2.94 -8.16
C TYR A 62 -3.10 -3.64 -6.97
N ASP A 63 -4.24 -3.13 -6.48
CA ASP A 63 -4.95 -3.73 -5.35
C ASP A 63 -5.42 -5.15 -5.67
N GLU A 64 -5.97 -5.37 -6.86
CA GLU A 64 -6.36 -6.71 -7.33
C GLU A 64 -5.18 -7.68 -7.39
N LYS A 65 -4.03 -7.23 -7.87
CA LYS A 65 -2.83 -8.06 -7.90
C LYS A 65 -2.35 -8.40 -6.50
N VAL A 66 -2.37 -7.46 -5.55
CA VAL A 66 -2.01 -7.72 -4.15
C VAL A 66 -2.97 -8.76 -3.56
N LEU A 67 -4.28 -8.55 -3.66
CA LEU A 67 -5.30 -9.46 -3.13
C LEU A 67 -5.16 -10.86 -3.72
N LYS A 68 -5.00 -10.98 -5.04
CA LYS A 68 -4.80 -12.25 -5.72
C LYS A 68 -3.53 -12.97 -5.28
N LEU A 69 -2.43 -12.24 -5.12
CA LEU A 69 -1.13 -12.80 -4.79
C LEU A 69 -1.06 -13.26 -3.32
N LEU A 70 -1.77 -12.57 -2.44
CA LEU A 70 -1.90 -12.91 -1.02
C LEU A 70 -3.08 -13.85 -0.74
N ASN A 71 -3.92 -14.16 -1.73
CA ASN A 71 -5.15 -14.94 -1.58
C ASN A 71 -6.10 -14.36 -0.52
N LEU A 72 -6.32 -13.04 -0.58
CA LEU A 72 -7.19 -12.28 0.31
C LEU A 72 -8.45 -11.80 -0.44
N SER A 73 -9.55 -11.63 0.30
CA SER A 73 -10.78 -11.04 -0.22
C SER A 73 -10.84 -9.55 0.11
N SER A 74 -11.47 -8.77 -0.78
CA SER A 74 -11.98 -7.45 -0.38
C SER A 74 -13.21 -7.62 0.52
N ASP A 75 -13.54 -6.58 1.26
CA ASP A 75 -14.71 -6.47 2.14
C ASP A 75 -14.66 -7.41 3.36
N GLU A 76 -13.50 -8.01 3.59
CA GLU A 76 -13.17 -8.80 4.78
C GLU A 76 -12.26 -8.01 5.73
N LYS A 77 -12.29 -8.44 7.00
CA LYS A 77 -11.50 -7.85 8.06
C LYS A 77 -10.36 -8.76 8.47
N TYR A 78 -9.20 -8.16 8.72
CA TYR A 78 -7.98 -8.86 9.12
C TYR A 78 -7.23 -8.05 10.16
N PHE A 79 -6.42 -8.71 10.99
CA PHE A 79 -5.46 -8.00 11.82
C PHE A 79 -4.29 -7.51 10.97
N TRP A 80 -3.85 -6.28 11.23
CA TRP A 80 -2.76 -5.68 10.45
C TRP A 80 -1.47 -6.52 10.48
N ASP A 81 -1.12 -7.09 11.62
CA ASP A 81 0.11 -7.90 11.73
C ASP A 81 0.04 -9.17 10.87
N GLU A 82 -1.14 -9.77 10.70
CA GLU A 82 -1.34 -10.93 9.82
C GLU A 82 -1.15 -10.54 8.36
N LEU A 83 -1.78 -9.44 7.93
CA LEU A 83 -1.62 -8.89 6.58
C LEU A 83 -0.16 -8.52 6.30
N ARG A 84 0.50 -7.90 7.27
CA ARG A 84 1.89 -7.49 7.18
C ARG A 84 2.80 -8.70 7.05
N ALA A 85 2.67 -9.69 7.93
CA ALA A 85 3.46 -10.92 7.89
C ALA A 85 3.29 -11.65 6.55
N LEU A 86 2.05 -11.78 6.07
CA LEU A 86 1.73 -12.39 4.79
C LEU A 86 2.36 -11.61 3.62
N SER A 87 2.28 -10.28 3.64
CA SER A 87 2.90 -9.44 2.61
C SER A 87 4.43 -9.57 2.62
N CYS A 88 5.05 -9.64 3.79
CA CYS A 88 6.49 -9.86 3.93
C CYS A 88 6.90 -11.23 3.38
N ASP A 89 6.20 -12.29 3.75
CA ASP A 89 6.51 -13.66 3.31
C ASP A 89 6.31 -13.85 1.80
N ILE A 90 5.17 -13.41 1.26
CA ILE A 90 4.81 -13.73 -0.12
C ILE A 90 5.36 -12.70 -1.11
N ILE A 91 5.40 -11.41 -0.77
CA ILE A 91 5.80 -10.34 -1.70
C ILE A 91 7.26 -9.98 -1.52
N PHE A 92 7.64 -9.52 -0.33
CA PHE A 92 8.93 -8.86 -0.14
C PHE A 92 10.08 -9.86 -0.02
N SER A 93 9.90 -10.98 0.70
CA SER A 93 10.96 -12.00 0.84
C SER A 93 11.30 -12.70 -0.47
N LYS A 94 10.36 -12.68 -1.42
CA LYS A 94 10.46 -13.34 -2.74
C LYS A 94 10.68 -12.35 -3.89
N ASP A 95 10.92 -11.08 -3.59
CA ASP A 95 11.15 -10.01 -4.58
C ASP A 95 10.03 -9.82 -5.62
N ARG A 96 8.78 -10.10 -5.23
CA ARG A 96 7.63 -10.11 -6.14
C ARG A 96 6.93 -8.76 -6.28
N ARG A 97 7.42 -7.70 -5.61
CA ARG A 97 6.79 -6.37 -5.66
C ARG A 97 6.63 -5.86 -7.09
N GLU A 98 7.63 -6.08 -7.95
CA GLU A 98 7.57 -5.62 -9.35
C GLU A 98 6.53 -6.39 -10.20
N GLU A 99 6.07 -7.57 -9.78
CA GLU A 99 4.92 -8.25 -10.43
C GLU A 99 3.63 -7.42 -10.28
N ILE A 100 3.52 -6.68 -9.18
CA ILE A 100 2.36 -5.88 -8.83
C ILE A 100 2.47 -4.49 -9.46
N CYS A 101 3.49 -3.73 -9.07
CA CYS A 101 3.53 -2.28 -9.28
C CYS A 101 4.79 -1.77 -10.01
N ARG A 102 5.39 -2.56 -10.92
CA ARG A 102 6.57 -2.12 -11.71
C ARG A 102 6.42 -0.79 -12.44
N ALA A 103 5.21 -0.46 -12.90
CA ALA A 103 4.89 0.78 -13.62
C ALA A 103 4.50 1.93 -12.68
N CYS A 104 4.70 1.75 -11.37
CA CYS A 104 4.50 2.79 -10.39
C CYS A 104 5.60 3.86 -10.50
N GLN A 105 5.23 5.12 -10.34
CA GLN A 105 6.19 6.24 -10.41
C GLN A 105 7.27 6.18 -9.32
N TRP A 106 6.99 5.49 -8.21
CA TRP A 106 7.94 5.29 -7.10
C TRP A 106 8.73 3.98 -7.20
N ASN A 107 8.77 3.31 -8.37
CA ASN A 107 9.43 2.01 -8.50
C ASN A 107 10.92 2.07 -8.11
N ASP A 108 11.64 3.09 -8.56
CA ASP A 108 13.07 3.24 -8.29
C ASP A 108 13.34 3.59 -6.82
N LEU A 109 12.51 4.45 -6.22
CA LEU A 109 12.58 4.75 -4.79
C LEU A 109 12.34 3.47 -3.95
N CYS A 110 11.31 2.69 -4.29
CA CYS A 110 11.04 1.41 -3.63
C CYS A 110 12.21 0.43 -3.75
N LYS A 111 12.86 0.34 -4.91
CA LYS A 111 14.07 -0.48 -5.10
C LYS A 111 15.21 -0.03 -4.20
N GLU A 112 15.40 1.27 -4.04
CA GLU A 112 16.42 1.81 -3.14
C GLU A 112 16.13 1.42 -1.68
N VAL A 113 14.87 1.54 -1.24
CA VAL A 113 14.43 1.14 0.10
C VAL A 113 14.65 -0.35 0.33
N GLU A 114 14.28 -1.20 -0.64
CA GLU A 114 14.46 -2.65 -0.58
C GLU A 114 15.94 -3.03 -0.49
N ARG A 115 16.81 -2.37 -1.28
CA ARG A 115 18.26 -2.60 -1.23
C ARG A 115 18.88 -2.24 0.12
N LYS A 116 18.36 -1.21 0.81
CA LYS A 116 18.83 -0.79 2.14
C LYS A 116 18.39 -1.73 3.28
N ARG A 117 17.44 -2.64 3.02
CA ARG A 117 16.92 -3.61 4.02
C ARG A 117 17.65 -4.94 4.02
N ARG A 118 18.43 -5.21 2.99
CA ARG A 118 19.27 -6.41 2.85
C ARG A 118 20.65 -6.16 3.44
#